data_AF-A0A9W5QV70-F1
#
_entry.id   AF-A0A9W5QV70-F1
#
_cell.length_a   1.000
_cell.length_b   1.000
_cell.length_c   1.000
_cell.angle_alpha   90.00
_cell.angle_beta   90.00
_cell.angle_gamma   90.00
#
_symmetry.space_group_name_H-M   'P 1'
#
loop_
_entity.id
_entity.type
_entity.pdbx_description
1 polymer ?
#
loop_
_entity_poly.entity_id
_entity_poly.type
_entity_poly.pdbx_seq_one_letter_code
_entity_poly.pdbx_strand_id
1 'polypeptide(L)'
;MFEEQYKVPKPFLTQDTMERIERALMQSFHEEEEIHTSYYRDGMVQDMYINVLHIEPMTKTIYCTDAFGLNTKFKFDELVNIN
;
A
#
# COMPACT_ATOMS: atom_id res chain seq x y z
N MET A 1 -12.95 20.11 16.75
CA MET A 1 -12.74 18.70 17.13
C MET A 1 -13.70 17.89 16.27
N PHE A 2 -13.26 17.44 15.09
CA PHE A 2 -14.11 16.81 14.06
C PHE A 2 -13.46 15.58 13.41
N GLU A 3 -12.28 15.14 13.86
CA GLU A 3 -11.52 14.09 13.16
C GLU A 3 -11.84 12.66 13.63
N GLU A 4 -12.39 12.47 14.83
CA GLU A 4 -12.69 11.13 15.34
C GLU A 4 -13.92 10.49 14.68
N GLN A 5 -14.82 11.27 14.09
CA GLN A 5 -16.09 10.76 13.54
C GLN A 5 -15.90 9.98 12.22
N TYR A 6 -14.76 10.12 11.55
CA TYR A 6 -14.48 9.49 10.25
C TYR A 6 -13.44 8.36 10.33
N LYS A 7 -12.93 8.06 11.53
CA LYS A 7 -11.98 6.97 11.70
C LYS A 7 -12.68 5.63 11.56
N VAL A 8 -12.15 4.78 10.70
CA VAL A 8 -12.59 3.39 10.52
C VAL A 8 -11.62 2.45 11.25
N PRO A 9 -12.09 1.28 11.73
CA PRO A 9 -11.18 0.25 12.23
C PRO A 9 -10.27 -0.25 11.10
N LYS A 10 -9.07 -0.72 11.47
CA LYS A 10 -8.13 -1.32 10.51
C LYS A 10 -8.82 -2.48 9.76
N PRO A 11 -8.84 -2.47 8.42
CA PRO A 11 -9.44 -3.55 7.65
C PRO A 11 -8.77 -4.90 7.97
N PHE A 12 -9.59 -5.94 8.11
CA PHE A 12 -9.10 -7.30 8.20
C PHE A 12 -8.84 -7.85 6.80
N LEU A 13 -7.63 -8.33 6.53
CA LEU A 13 -7.27 -8.94 5.24
C LEU A 13 -7.19 -10.45 5.36
N THR A 14 -7.81 -11.13 4.40
CA THR A 14 -7.68 -12.58 4.28
C THR A 14 -6.30 -12.94 3.72
N GLN A 15 -5.88 -14.19 3.91
CA GLN A 15 -4.63 -14.68 3.34
C GLN A 15 -4.60 -14.56 1.81
N ASP A 16 -5.70 -14.88 1.13
CA ASP A 16 -5.82 -14.71 -0.33
C ASP A 16 -5.61 -13.26 -0.76
N THR A 17 -6.21 -12.32 -0.02
CA THR A 17 -6.04 -10.88 -0.30
C THR A 17 -4.59 -10.45 -0.11
N MET A 18 -3.93 -10.88 0.96
CA MET A 18 -2.52 -10.58 1.19
C MET A 18 -1.63 -11.16 0.09
N GLU A 19 -1.84 -12.41 -0.32
CA GLU A 19 -1.07 -13.04 -1.41
C GLU A 19 -1.29 -12.33 -2.76
N ARG A 20 -2.50 -11.84 -3.03
CA ARG A 20 -2.78 -11.03 -4.23
C ARG A 20 -2.02 -9.70 -4.21
N ILE A 21 -2.00 -9.00 -3.08
CA ILE A 21 -1.25 -7.75 -2.90
C ILE A 21 0.24 -8.01 -3.12
N GLU A 22 0.79 -9.06 -2.51
CA GLU A 22 2.21 -9.42 -2.66
C GLU A 22 2.58 -9.69 -4.13
N ARG A 23 1.77 -10.48 -4.84
CA ARG A 23 1.99 -10.75 -6.27
C ARG A 23 1.95 -9.49 -7.13
N ALA A 24 0.97 -8.61 -6.89
CA ALA A 24 0.84 -7.37 -7.66
C ALA A 24 2.02 -6.41 -7.41
N LEU A 25 2.52 -6.30 -6.17
CA LEU A 25 3.72 -5.52 -5.87
C LEU A 25 4.97 -6.07 -6.59
N MET A 26 5.16 -7.39 -6.58
CA MET A 26 6.29 -8.02 -7.25
C MET A 26 6.22 -7.83 -8.77
N GLN A 27 5.02 -7.94 -9.35
CA GLN A 27 4.81 -7.71 -10.77
C GLN A 27 5.10 -6.25 -11.15
N SER A 28 4.48 -5.29 -10.45
CA SER A 28 4.72 -3.86 -10.66
C SER A 28 6.19 -3.48 -10.53
N PHE A 29 6.89 -4.05 -9.55
CA PHE A 29 8.33 -3.84 -9.39
C PHE A 29 9.15 -4.38 -10.58
N HIS A 30 8.77 -5.52 -11.14
CA HIS A 30 9.47 -6.12 -12.28
C HIS A 30 9.17 -5.42 -13.61
N GLU A 31 7.91 -5.01 -13.80
CA GLU A 31 7.40 -4.40 -15.03
C GLU A 31 7.54 -2.87 -15.04
N GLU A 32 8.00 -2.28 -13.93
CA GLU A 32 8.08 -0.83 -13.72
C GLU A 32 6.71 -0.13 -13.91
N GLU A 33 5.63 -0.83 -13.61
CA GLU A 33 4.25 -0.39 -13.81
C GLU A 33 3.73 0.43 -12.62
N GLU A 34 3.05 1.54 -12.89
CA GLU A 34 2.33 2.30 -11.86
C GLU A 34 1.06 1.54 -11.45
N ILE A 35 0.85 1.38 -10.15
CA ILE A 35 -0.31 0.65 -9.61
C ILE A 35 -1.14 1.52 -8.68
N HIS A 36 -2.46 1.32 -8.70
CA HIS A 36 -3.40 1.98 -7.82
C HIS A 36 -3.57 1.18 -6.52
N THR A 37 -3.11 1.74 -5.40
CA THR A 37 -3.05 1.04 -4.12
C THR A 37 -3.93 1.72 -3.07
N SER A 38 -4.57 0.93 -2.22
CA SER A 38 -5.27 1.42 -1.03
C SER A 38 -4.47 1.06 0.21
N TYR A 39 -4.31 1.98 1.16
CA TYR A 39 -3.57 1.77 2.41
C TYR A 39 -4.30 2.38 3.61
N TYR A 40 -4.10 1.79 4.80
CA TYR A 40 -4.68 2.21 6.06
C TYR A 40 -3.63 2.93 6.91
N ARG A 41 -3.88 4.21 7.22
CA ARG A 41 -3.06 5.01 8.14
C ARG A 41 -3.95 5.98 8.92
N ASP A 42 -3.63 6.18 10.20
CA ASP A 42 -4.30 7.14 11.09
C ASP A 42 -5.84 7.00 11.21
N GLY A 43 -6.36 5.79 11.01
CA GLY A 43 -7.80 5.51 11.05
C GLY A 43 -8.51 5.75 9.73
N MET A 44 -7.80 5.96 8.63
CA MET A 44 -8.38 6.18 7.31
C MET A 44 -7.81 5.19 6.31
N VAL A 45 -8.64 4.76 5.37
CA VAL A 45 -8.19 4.09 4.14
C VAL A 45 -8.08 5.15 3.07
N GLN A 46 -6.93 5.23 2.44
CA GLN A 46 -6.61 6.19 1.39
C GLN A 46 -6.08 5.46 0.18
N ASP A 47 -6.33 6.04 -0.99
CA ASP A 47 -5.83 5.53 -2.25
C ASP A 47 -4.65 6.36 -2.75
N MET A 48 -3.69 5.70 -3.40
CA MET A 48 -2.51 6.32 -3.98
C MET A 48 -1.99 5.50 -5.15
N TYR A 49 -1.66 6.19 -6.24
CA TYR A 49 -0.87 5.62 -7.33
C TYR A 49 0.60 5.61 -6.96
N ILE A 50 1.26 4.48 -7.14
CA ILE A 50 2.68 4.31 -6.80
C ILE A 50 3.46 3.58 -7.89
N ASN A 51 4.75 3.88 -7.98
CA ASN A 51 5.74 3.05 -8.66
C ASN A 51 6.63 2.38 -7.62
N VAL A 52 6.68 1.05 -7.60
CA VAL A 52 7.51 0.31 -6.65
C VAL A 52 8.99 0.42 -7.03
N LEU A 53 9.82 0.91 -6.12
CA LEU A 53 11.26 1.06 -6.32
C LEU A 53 12.07 -0.07 -5.69
N HIS A 54 11.61 -0.57 -4.53
CA HIS A 54 12.30 -1.63 -3.81
C HIS A 54 11.37 -2.27 -2.76
N ILE A 55 11.50 -3.56 -2.54
CA ILE A 55 10.80 -4.30 -1.48
C ILE A 55 11.84 -4.90 -0.56
N GLU A 56 11.82 -4.52 0.72
CA GLU A 56 12.69 -5.06 1.76
C GLU A 56 11.96 -6.18 2.52
N PRO A 57 12.25 -7.47 2.24
CA PRO A 57 11.49 -8.58 2.78
C PRO A 57 11.61 -8.72 4.30
N MET A 58 12.78 -8.40 4.86
CA MET A 58 13.04 -8.57 6.30
C MET A 58 12.16 -7.66 7.14
N THR A 59 11.90 -6.44 6.65
CA THR A 59 11.11 -5.44 7.37
C THR A 59 9.70 -5.28 6.82
N LYS A 60 9.36 -6.04 5.75
CA LYS A 60 8.14 -5.93 4.97
C LYS A 60 7.83 -4.48 4.58
N THR A 61 8.86 -3.76 4.15
CA THR A 61 8.76 -2.34 3.75
C THR A 61 8.81 -2.24 2.24
N ILE A 62 7.84 -1.53 1.67
CA ILE A 62 7.77 -1.18 0.26
C ILE A 62 8.27 0.26 0.14
N TYR A 63 9.30 0.47 -0.67
CA TYR A 63 9.79 1.79 -1.06
C TYR A 63 9.26 2.10 -2.46
N CYS A 64 8.68 3.27 -2.63
CA CYS A 64 8.03 3.66 -3.88
C CYS A 64 8.06 5.18 -4.06
N THR A 65 7.67 5.64 -5.25
CA THR A 65 7.26 7.03 -5.46
C THR A 65 5.75 7.13 -5.57
N ASP A 66 5.18 8.27 -5.19
CA ASP A 66 3.81 8.63 -5.53
C ASP A 66 3.70 9.10 -7.00
N ALA A 67 2.48 9.45 -7.44
CA ALA A 67 2.20 9.99 -8.78
C ALA A 67 2.96 11.30 -9.13
N PHE A 68 3.56 11.97 -8.14
CA PHE A 68 4.38 13.17 -8.33
C PHE A 68 5.89 12.86 -8.33
N GLY A 69 6.27 11.58 -8.26
CA GLY A 69 7.66 11.15 -8.19
C GLY A 69 8.30 11.36 -6.82
N LEU A 70 7.52 11.65 -5.76
CA LEU A 70 8.04 11.85 -4.42
C LEU A 70 8.19 10.51 -3.70
N ASN A 71 9.36 10.31 -3.09
CA ASN A 71 9.65 9.10 -2.34
C ASN A 71 8.71 8.95 -1.13
N THR A 72 8.08 7.78 -1.03
CA THR A 72 7.27 7.35 0.09
C THR A 72 7.56 5.88 0.42
N LYS A 73 7.00 5.41 1.53
CA LYS A 73 7.12 4.02 1.95
C LYS A 73 5.88 3.55 2.71
N PHE A 74 5.63 2.26 2.58
CA PHE A 74 4.55 1.56 3.27
C PHE A 74 5.09 0.31 3.95
N LYS A 75 4.53 -0.03 5.10
CA LYS A 75 4.58 -1.40 5.60
C LYS A 75 3.57 -2.24 4.85
N PHE A 76 3.89 -3.49 4.60
CA PHE A 76 2.98 -4.41 3.93
C PHE A 76 1.64 -4.54 4.66
N ASP A 77 1.62 -4.46 5.99
CA ASP A 77 0.40 -4.51 6.78
C ASP A 77 -0.40 -3.19 6.80
N GLU A 78 0.14 -2.10 6.23
CA GLU A 78 -0.63 -0.89 5.94
C GLU A 78 -1.40 -1.01 4.63
N LEU A 79 -0.96 -1.83 3.67
CA LEU A 79 -1.67 -1.99 2.40
C LEU A 79 -2.97 -2.77 2.61
N VAL A 80 -4.03 -2.31 1.96
CA VAL A 80 -5.40 -2.84 2.05
C VAL A 80 -5.81 -3.53 0.75
N ASN A 81 -5.48 -2.95 -0.39
CA ASN A 81 -5.77 -3.52 -1.71
C ASN A 81 -4.85 -2.95 -2.80
N ILE A 82 -4.82 -3.62 -3.95
CA ILE A 82 -4.26 -3.12 -5.21
C ILE A 82 -5.32 -3.35 -6.28
N ASN A 83 -5.69 -2.29 -7.00
CA ASN A 83 -6.76 -2.28 -8.00
C ASN A 83 -6.21 -2.40 -9.43
#